data_AF-A0A1C6QF65-F1
#
_entry.id   AF-A0A1C6QF65-F1
#
_cell.length_a   1.000
_cell.length_b   1.000
_cell.length_c   1.000
_cell.angle_alpha   90.00
_cell.angle_beta   90.00
_cell.angle_gamma   90.00
#
_symmetry.space_group_name_H-M   'P 1'
#
loop_
_entity.id
_entity.type
_entity.pdbx_description
1 polymer ?
#
loop_
_entity_poly.entity_id
_entity_poly.type
_entity_poly.pdbx_seq_one_letter_code
_entity_poly.pdbx_strand_id
1 'polypeptide(L)'
;MPDPDFEVYDNVGRDADQIAAARYAIATDRDLLRWAKRDAEPFLAEHPLPDTPLPGPDLAPYHDALAAAETPAQASAVTQHLLEAAEPVLQAISDYLLSAARWRGQNRGAEPQSPPKMLMTAASRSLDVLALAHRADLAILRAAYDPAPTPKARGNDPTSTVALPPAPPNAPPTGPALGR
;
A
#
# COMPACT_ATOMS: atom_id res chain seq x y z
N MET A 1 -9.64 34.69 10.65
CA MET A 1 -8.41 34.79 11.45
C MET A 1 -7.41 33.83 10.84
N PRO A 2 -6.20 34.28 10.46
CA PRO A 2 -5.03 33.40 10.33
C PRO A 2 -4.94 32.50 11.57
N ASP A 3 -4.32 31.32 11.48
CA ASP A 3 -3.91 30.64 12.73
C ASP A 3 -3.03 31.65 13.49
N PRO A 4 -3.21 31.85 14.82
CA PRO A 4 -2.55 32.96 15.51
C PRO A 4 -1.04 32.90 15.27
N ASP A 5 -0.45 34.02 14.84
CA ASP A 5 0.99 34.13 14.63
C ASP A 5 1.69 33.94 15.99
N PHE A 6 2.33 32.79 16.18
CA PHE A 6 3.11 32.50 17.39
C PHE A 6 4.52 33.12 17.26
N GLU A 7 5.04 33.74 18.33
CA GLU A 7 6.39 34.32 18.37
C GLU A 7 7.48 33.30 17.99
N VAL A 8 8.42 33.67 17.12
CA VAL A 8 9.45 32.79 16.49
C VAL A 8 10.21 31.89 17.49
N TYR A 9 10.33 32.29 18.75
CA TYR A 9 11.08 31.57 19.78
C TYR A 9 10.22 30.82 20.82
N ASP A 10 8.89 30.93 20.73
CA ASP A 10 7.96 30.14 21.56
C ASP A 10 7.38 28.98 20.76
N ASN A 11 7.85 27.77 21.07
CA ASN A 11 7.39 26.53 20.46
C ASN A 11 6.45 25.74 21.40
N VAL A 12 6.12 26.27 22.59
CA VAL A 12 5.29 25.55 23.56
C VAL A 12 3.86 25.47 23.03
N GLY A 13 3.36 24.25 22.83
CA GLY A 13 2.01 23.99 22.34
C GLY A 13 1.83 24.03 20.82
N ARG A 14 2.89 24.24 20.04
CA ARG A 14 2.85 24.10 18.57
C ARG A 14 2.88 22.63 18.16
N ASP A 15 2.09 22.27 17.15
CA ASP A 15 2.25 20.98 16.48
C ASP A 15 3.45 21.00 15.51
N ALA A 16 3.83 19.81 15.03
CA ALA A 16 5.01 19.66 14.17
C ALA A 16 4.88 20.41 12.83
N ASP A 17 3.66 20.57 12.32
CA ASP A 17 3.39 21.28 11.06
C ASP A 17 3.58 22.79 11.26
N GLN A 18 3.04 23.35 12.33
CA GLN A 18 3.20 24.76 12.70
C GLN A 18 4.66 25.14 12.97
N ILE A 19 5.46 24.25 13.56
CA ILE A 19 6.90 24.46 13.77
C ILE A 19 7.63 24.50 12.42
N ALA A 20 7.35 23.56 11.53
CA ALA A 20 7.96 23.52 10.20
C ALA A 20 7.54 24.75 9.37
N ALA A 21 6.26 25.08 9.37
CA ALA A 21 5.68 26.21 8.67
C ALA A 21 6.34 27.54 9.06
N ALA A 22 6.47 27.80 10.36
CA ALA A 22 7.14 28.99 10.86
C ALA A 22 8.63 29.05 10.50
N ARG A 23 9.33 27.91 10.55
CA ARG A 23 10.77 27.84 10.22
C ARG A 23 11.04 28.16 8.75
N TYR A 24 10.14 27.77 7.85
CA TYR A 24 10.31 27.94 6.41
C TYR A 24 9.44 29.07 5.83
N ALA A 25 8.71 29.80 6.68
CA ALA A 25 7.77 30.86 6.30
C ALA A 25 6.75 30.39 5.23
N ILE A 26 6.21 29.19 5.41
CA ILE A 26 5.18 28.59 4.55
C ILE A 26 3.84 28.47 5.29
N ALA A 27 2.76 28.28 4.55
CA ALA A 27 1.43 28.02 5.12
C ALA A 27 1.35 26.60 5.71
N THR A 28 0.56 26.42 6.77
CA THR A 28 0.21 25.09 7.29
C THR A 28 -0.77 24.36 6.37
N ASP A 29 -0.90 23.05 6.51
CA ASP A 29 -1.93 22.28 5.79
C ASP A 29 -3.34 22.81 6.10
N ARG A 30 -3.57 23.20 7.35
CA ARG A 30 -4.84 23.79 7.79
C ARG A 30 -5.13 25.14 7.13
N ASP A 31 -4.10 25.98 6.94
CA ASP A 31 -4.24 27.25 6.25
C ASP A 31 -4.64 27.05 4.79
N LEU A 32 -3.94 26.15 4.08
CA LEU A 32 -4.21 25.82 2.68
C LEU A 32 -5.66 25.32 2.50
N LEU A 33 -6.11 24.40 3.36
CA LEU A 33 -7.48 23.86 3.32
C LEU A 33 -8.53 24.93 3.62
N ARG A 34 -8.28 25.81 4.60
CA ARG A 34 -9.21 26.90 4.95
C ARG A 34 -9.34 27.90 3.80
N TRP A 35 -8.24 28.29 3.17
CA TRP A 35 -8.26 29.19 2.01
C TRP A 35 -8.97 28.54 0.83
N ALA A 36 -8.65 27.27 0.52
CA ALA A 36 -9.33 26.53 -0.54
C ALA A 36 -10.85 26.42 -0.29
N LYS A 37 -11.28 26.15 0.95
CA LYS A 37 -12.70 26.11 1.31
C LYS A 37 -13.39 27.45 1.08
N ARG A 38 -12.79 28.55 1.51
CA ARG A 38 -13.32 29.90 1.30
C ARG A 38 -13.46 30.20 -0.20
N ASP A 39 -12.42 29.92 -0.97
CA ASP A 39 -12.38 30.28 -2.39
C ASP A 39 -13.31 29.38 -3.23
N ALA A 40 -13.57 28.15 -2.77
CA ALA A 40 -14.52 27.22 -3.39
C ALA A 40 -15.98 27.43 -2.96
N GLU A 41 -16.27 28.31 -1.99
CA GLU A 41 -17.63 28.51 -1.45
C GLU A 41 -18.67 28.85 -2.53
N PRO A 42 -18.42 29.80 -3.46
CA PRO A 42 -19.39 30.09 -4.53
C PRO A 42 -19.58 28.89 -5.48
N PHE A 43 -18.50 28.16 -5.77
CA PHE A 43 -18.55 26.99 -6.63
C PHE A 43 -19.39 25.86 -6.01
N LEU A 44 -19.23 25.61 -4.70
CA LEU A 44 -19.99 24.60 -3.99
C LEU A 44 -21.46 25.00 -3.80
N ALA A 45 -21.78 26.30 -3.79
CA ALA A 45 -23.16 26.78 -3.79
C ALA A 45 -23.87 26.47 -5.12
N GLU A 46 -23.17 26.57 -6.24
CA GLU A 46 -23.69 26.21 -7.58
C GLU A 46 -23.64 24.70 -7.85
N HIS A 47 -22.73 23.98 -7.19
CA HIS A 47 -22.51 22.55 -7.33
C HIS A 47 -22.55 21.84 -5.97
N PRO A 48 -23.74 21.74 -5.35
CA PRO A 48 -23.86 21.14 -4.02
C PRO A 48 -23.42 19.68 -4.05
N LEU A 49 -22.53 19.32 -3.13
CA LEU A 49 -22.15 17.94 -2.87
C LEU A 49 -23.04 17.38 -1.75
N PRO A 50 -23.26 16.05 -1.68
CA PRO A 50 -23.99 15.46 -0.58
C PRO A 50 -23.29 15.72 0.76
N ASP A 51 -24.01 16.31 1.72
CA ASP A 51 -23.51 16.51 3.10
C ASP A 51 -23.61 15.22 3.94
N THR A 52 -24.35 14.22 3.44
CA THR A 52 -24.45 12.92 4.11
C THR A 52 -23.19 12.11 3.85
N PRO A 53 -22.54 11.55 4.89
CA PRO A 53 -21.44 10.62 4.70
C PRO A 53 -21.84 9.50 3.74
N LEU A 54 -20.88 9.01 2.94
CA LEU A 54 -21.10 7.79 2.19
C LEU A 54 -21.54 6.67 3.16
N PRO A 55 -22.55 5.86 2.82
CA PRO A 55 -22.98 4.78 3.69
C PRO A 55 -21.80 3.83 3.90
N GLY A 56 -21.40 3.64 5.17
CA GLY A 56 -20.38 2.67 5.53
C GLY A 56 -20.92 1.25 5.41
N PRO A 57 -20.13 0.28 4.95
CA PRO A 57 -20.55 -1.12 4.96
C PRO A 57 -20.77 -1.58 6.41
N ASP A 58 -21.87 -2.28 6.66
CA ASP A 58 -22.05 -2.98 7.93
C ASP A 58 -21.16 -4.23 7.92
N LEU A 59 -20.07 -4.17 8.68
CA LEU A 59 -19.09 -5.26 8.79
C LEU A 59 -19.38 -6.22 9.95
N ALA A 60 -20.37 -5.93 10.81
CA ALA A 60 -20.68 -6.79 11.95
C ALA A 60 -20.98 -8.24 11.54
N PRO A 61 -21.77 -8.53 10.49
CA PRO A 61 -22.02 -9.91 10.07
C PRO A 61 -20.76 -10.66 9.63
N TYR A 62 -19.80 -9.95 9.01
CA TYR A 62 -18.54 -10.54 8.59
C TYR A 62 -17.64 -10.85 9.79
N HIS A 63 -17.60 -9.97 10.78
CA HIS A 63 -16.87 -10.20 12.02
C HIS A 63 -17.46 -11.38 12.81
N ASP A 64 -18.79 -11.46 12.91
CA ASP A 64 -19.48 -12.56 13.59
C ASP A 64 -19.24 -13.90 12.88
N ALA A 65 -19.38 -13.94 11.56
CA ALA A 65 -19.13 -15.14 10.76
C ALA A 65 -17.65 -15.58 10.81
N LEU A 66 -16.71 -14.63 10.80
CA LEU A 66 -15.28 -14.92 10.93
C LEU A 66 -14.95 -15.46 12.34
N ALA A 67 -15.58 -14.93 13.39
CA ALA A 67 -15.41 -15.42 14.76
C ALA A 67 -15.97 -16.83 14.96
N ALA A 68 -17.02 -17.20 14.23
CA ALA A 68 -17.62 -18.54 14.24
C ALA A 68 -16.90 -19.55 13.33
N ALA A 69 -15.94 -19.11 12.50
CA ALA A 69 -15.23 -19.99 11.58
C ALA A 69 -14.29 -20.93 12.36
N GLU A 70 -14.47 -22.24 12.17
CA GLU A 70 -13.65 -23.29 12.80
C GLU A 70 -12.57 -23.83 11.85
N THR A 71 -12.65 -23.50 10.55
CA THR A 71 -11.76 -24.02 9.52
C THR A 71 -11.21 -22.92 8.61
N PRO A 72 -10.02 -23.13 8.00
CA PRO A 72 -9.46 -22.20 7.02
C PRO A 72 -10.40 -21.94 5.84
N ALA A 73 -11.19 -22.93 5.40
CA ALA A 73 -12.16 -22.75 4.32
C ALA A 73 -13.33 -21.84 4.72
N GLN A 74 -13.83 -21.95 5.95
CA GLN A 74 -14.90 -21.05 6.43
C GLN A 74 -14.39 -19.62 6.57
N ALA A 75 -13.19 -19.43 7.13
CA ALA A 75 -12.57 -18.11 7.22
C ALA A 75 -12.32 -17.50 5.83
N SER A 76 -11.87 -18.32 4.88
CA SER A 76 -11.68 -17.91 3.48
C SER A 76 -13.00 -17.54 2.79
N ALA A 77 -14.07 -18.32 2.98
CA ALA A 77 -15.39 -18.01 2.42
C ALA A 77 -15.91 -16.65 2.89
N VAL A 78 -15.79 -16.34 4.19
CA VAL A 78 -16.17 -15.03 4.74
C VAL A 78 -15.29 -13.92 4.17
N THR A 79 -13.97 -14.16 4.08
CA THR A 79 -13.01 -13.19 3.55
C THR A 79 -13.28 -12.88 2.08
N GLN A 80 -13.42 -13.88 1.22
CA GLN A 80 -13.69 -13.68 -0.21
C GLN A 80 -15.03 -12.96 -0.44
N HIS A 81 -16.07 -13.32 0.31
CA HIS A 81 -17.35 -12.62 0.23
C HIS A 81 -17.24 -11.14 0.59
N LEU A 82 -16.44 -10.79 1.60
CA LEU A 82 -16.16 -9.39 1.93
C LEU A 82 -15.40 -8.67 0.82
N LEU A 83 -14.38 -9.32 0.23
CA LEU A 83 -13.60 -8.73 -0.86
C LEU A 83 -14.46 -8.45 -2.08
N GLU A 84 -15.33 -9.38 -2.47
CA GLU A 84 -16.30 -9.20 -3.55
C GLU A 84 -17.30 -8.07 -3.25
N ALA A 85 -17.80 -7.98 -2.01
CA ALA A 85 -18.71 -6.92 -1.61
C ALA A 85 -18.05 -5.53 -1.56
N ALA A 86 -16.75 -5.46 -1.23
CA ALA A 86 -16.00 -4.21 -1.13
C ALA A 86 -15.49 -3.70 -2.50
N GLU A 87 -15.36 -4.58 -3.49
CA GLU A 87 -14.80 -4.26 -4.81
C GLU A 87 -15.46 -3.03 -5.48
N PRO A 88 -16.80 -2.92 -5.57
CA PRO A 88 -17.43 -1.79 -6.27
C PRO A 88 -17.10 -0.43 -5.65
N VAL A 89 -16.98 -0.38 -4.32
CA VAL A 89 -16.68 0.86 -3.59
C VAL A 89 -15.22 1.27 -3.80
N LEU A 90 -14.30 0.31 -3.71
CA LEU A 90 -12.87 0.57 -3.93
C LEU A 90 -12.59 0.95 -5.39
N GLN A 91 -13.31 0.35 -6.34
CA GLN A 91 -13.28 0.72 -7.75
C GLN A 91 -13.76 2.16 -7.96
N ALA A 92 -14.91 2.54 -7.39
CA ALA A 92 -15.45 3.89 -7.50
C ALA A 92 -14.48 4.96 -6.93
N ILE A 93 -13.83 4.66 -5.79
CA ILE A 93 -12.81 5.54 -5.21
C ILE A 93 -11.60 5.67 -6.15
N SER A 94 -11.12 4.54 -6.69
CA SER A 94 -10.00 4.52 -7.64
C SER A 94 -10.29 5.38 -8.87
N ASP A 95 -11.48 5.21 -9.46
CA ASP A 95 -11.91 5.96 -10.65
C ASP A 95 -12.01 7.46 -10.40
N TYR A 96 -12.52 7.87 -9.23
CA TYR A 96 -12.53 9.27 -8.83
C TYR A 96 -11.11 9.83 -8.69
N LEU A 97 -10.21 9.13 -8.01
CA LEU A 97 -8.81 9.56 -7.83
C LEU A 97 -8.07 9.68 -9.17
N LEU A 98 -8.32 8.76 -10.12
CA LEU A 98 -7.80 8.88 -11.49
C LEU A 98 -8.35 10.10 -12.22
N SER A 99 -9.64 10.40 -12.03
CA SER A 99 -10.28 11.58 -12.62
C SER A 99 -9.70 12.87 -12.04
N ALA A 100 -9.50 12.93 -10.73
CA ALA A 100 -8.84 14.04 -10.04
C ALA A 100 -7.39 14.22 -10.52
N ALA A 101 -6.62 13.13 -10.63
CA ALA A 101 -5.25 13.17 -11.16
C ALA A 101 -5.18 13.71 -12.60
N ARG A 102 -6.22 13.45 -13.40
CA ARG A 102 -6.32 13.88 -14.81
C ARG A 102 -6.95 15.26 -14.97
N TRP A 103 -7.37 15.91 -13.88
CA TRP A 103 -8.09 17.18 -13.94
C TRP A 103 -7.31 18.19 -14.79
N ARG A 104 -7.98 18.77 -15.80
CA ARG A 104 -7.40 19.71 -16.77
C ARG A 104 -6.11 19.22 -17.46
N GLY A 105 -5.88 17.90 -17.53
CA GLY A 105 -4.70 17.31 -18.13
C GLY A 105 -3.41 17.44 -17.30
N GLN A 106 -3.52 17.73 -16.00
CA GLN A 106 -2.37 17.95 -15.11
C GLN A 106 -1.38 16.77 -15.03
N ASN A 107 -1.81 15.56 -15.37
CA ASN A 107 -0.93 14.38 -15.37
C ASN A 107 0.03 14.29 -16.58
N ARG A 108 -0.20 15.06 -17.65
CA ARG A 108 0.61 14.97 -18.87
C ARG A 108 1.97 15.64 -18.63
N GLY A 109 3.05 14.87 -18.77
CA GLY A 109 4.41 15.36 -18.52
C GLY A 109 4.72 15.64 -17.05
N ALA A 110 3.86 15.20 -16.13
CA ALA A 110 4.05 15.44 -14.71
C ALA A 110 5.15 14.53 -14.13
N GLU A 111 6.04 15.11 -13.34
CA GLU A 111 7.14 14.42 -12.67
C GLU A 111 6.66 13.24 -11.80
N PRO A 112 7.47 12.19 -11.59
CA PRO A 112 7.05 10.97 -10.87
C PRO A 112 6.51 11.19 -9.45
N GLN A 113 6.94 12.25 -8.75
CA GLN A 113 6.48 12.59 -7.39
C GLN A 113 5.48 13.76 -7.37
N SER A 114 5.00 14.20 -8.53
CA SER A 114 4.03 15.28 -8.62
C SER A 114 2.67 14.88 -8.02
N PRO A 115 1.86 15.84 -7.55
CA PRO A 115 0.55 15.56 -6.97
C PRO A 115 -0.37 14.69 -7.87
N PRO A 116 -0.42 14.89 -9.20
CA PRO A 116 -1.17 14.00 -10.10
C PRO A 116 -0.69 12.54 -10.03
N LYS A 117 0.61 12.28 -9.93
CA LYS A 117 1.16 10.92 -9.81
C LYS A 117 0.90 10.31 -8.44
N MET A 118 0.88 11.13 -7.39
CA MET A 118 0.48 10.68 -6.05
C MET A 118 -0.99 10.24 -6.03
N LEU A 119 -1.89 10.99 -6.68
CA LEU A 119 -3.29 10.60 -6.83
C LEU A 119 -3.47 9.30 -7.63
N MET A 120 -2.73 9.12 -8.74
CA MET A 120 -2.74 7.86 -9.48
C MET A 120 -2.22 6.68 -8.64
N THR A 121 -1.19 6.92 -7.81
CA THR A 121 -0.66 5.92 -6.89
C THR A 121 -1.69 5.56 -5.82
N ALA A 122 -2.39 6.55 -5.26
CA ALA A 122 -3.48 6.30 -4.32
C ALA A 122 -4.60 5.47 -4.95
N ALA A 123 -4.99 5.78 -6.20
CA ALA A 123 -5.97 5.02 -6.96
C ALA A 123 -5.56 3.55 -7.14
N SER A 124 -4.30 3.29 -7.49
CA SER A 124 -3.74 1.93 -7.57
C SER A 124 -3.83 1.22 -6.22
N ARG A 125 -3.41 1.90 -5.15
CA ARG A 125 -3.39 1.33 -3.80
C ARG A 125 -4.78 0.95 -3.29
N SER A 126 -5.82 1.68 -3.68
CA SER A 126 -7.21 1.33 -3.36
C SER A 126 -7.58 -0.07 -3.86
N LEU A 127 -7.09 -0.46 -5.04
CA LEU A 127 -7.33 -1.79 -5.63
C LEU A 127 -6.32 -2.84 -5.16
N ASP A 128 -5.08 -2.43 -4.89
CA ASP A 128 -4.03 -3.33 -4.40
C ASP A 128 -4.40 -4.01 -3.07
N VAL A 129 -5.24 -3.37 -2.24
CA VAL A 129 -5.77 -3.97 -1.00
C VAL A 129 -6.52 -5.28 -1.30
N LEU A 130 -7.38 -5.31 -2.33
CA LEU A 130 -8.12 -6.51 -2.71
C LEU A 130 -7.18 -7.62 -3.19
N ALA A 131 -6.24 -7.26 -4.07
CA ALA A 131 -5.28 -8.21 -4.62
C ALA A 131 -4.35 -8.79 -3.53
N LEU A 132 -3.92 -7.97 -2.58
CA LEU A 132 -3.09 -8.40 -1.47
C LEU A 132 -3.86 -9.32 -0.51
N ALA A 133 -5.09 -8.96 -0.15
CA ALA A 133 -5.95 -9.78 0.70
C ALA A 133 -6.27 -11.13 0.06
N HIS A 134 -6.64 -11.13 -1.23
CA HIS A 134 -6.90 -12.36 -1.98
C HIS A 134 -5.65 -13.26 -2.04
N ARG A 135 -4.47 -12.69 -2.26
CA ARG A 135 -3.20 -13.45 -2.24
C ARG A 135 -2.90 -14.05 -0.87
N ALA A 136 -3.16 -13.29 0.19
CA ALA A 136 -2.97 -13.75 1.58
C ALA A 136 -3.93 -14.92 1.89
N ASP A 137 -5.19 -14.80 1.49
CA ASP A 137 -6.19 -15.87 1.66
C ASP A 137 -5.79 -17.15 0.93
N LEU A 138 -5.36 -17.05 -0.33
CA LEU A 138 -4.85 -18.20 -1.07
C LEU A 138 -3.60 -18.82 -0.42
N ALA A 139 -2.73 -18.02 0.20
CA ALA A 139 -1.58 -18.55 0.92
C ALA A 139 -2.00 -19.36 2.16
N ILE A 140 -3.03 -18.90 2.88
CA ILE A 140 -3.63 -19.63 4.01
C ILE A 140 -4.23 -20.96 3.52
N LEU A 141 -5.00 -20.93 2.43
CA LEU A 141 -5.59 -22.14 1.85
C LEU A 141 -4.53 -23.14 1.37
N ARG A 142 -3.47 -22.66 0.71
CA ARG A 142 -2.35 -23.53 0.31
C ARG A 142 -1.70 -24.20 1.51
N ALA A 143 -1.47 -23.47 2.59
CA ALA A 143 -0.90 -24.08 3.80
C ALA A 143 -1.81 -25.18 4.39
N ALA A 144 -3.13 -25.05 4.25
CA ALA A 144 -4.09 -26.03 4.75
C ALA A 144 -4.29 -27.25 3.83
N TYR A 145 -4.33 -27.04 2.51
CA TYR A 145 -4.71 -28.06 1.53
C TYR A 145 -3.55 -28.63 0.71
N ASP A 146 -2.47 -27.86 0.52
CA ASP A 146 -1.31 -28.22 -0.29
C ASP A 146 -0.01 -27.76 0.41
N PRO A 147 0.31 -28.31 1.61
CA PRO A 147 1.51 -27.95 2.32
C PRO A 147 2.73 -28.44 1.54
N ALA A 148 3.73 -27.57 1.38
CA ALA A 148 5.00 -27.94 0.76
C ALA A 148 5.56 -29.20 1.44
N PRO A 149 6.12 -30.16 0.67
CA PRO A 149 6.68 -31.37 1.26
C PRO A 149 7.75 -30.98 2.27
N THR A 150 7.59 -31.46 3.52
CA THR A 150 8.59 -31.28 4.55
C THR A 150 9.91 -31.84 4.03
N PRO A 151 11.01 -31.06 4.05
CA PRO A 151 12.33 -31.61 3.77
C PRO A 151 12.50 -32.77 4.74
N LYS A 152 12.63 -34.00 4.21
CA LYS A 152 12.96 -35.16 5.04
C LYS A 152 14.18 -34.75 5.85
N ALA A 153 14.05 -34.69 7.17
CA ALA A 153 15.19 -34.51 8.04
C ALA A 153 16.20 -35.57 7.58
N ARG A 154 17.39 -35.15 7.14
CA ARG A 154 18.50 -36.09 6.99
C ARG A 154 18.64 -36.69 8.37
N GLY A 155 18.14 -37.92 8.52
CA GLY A 155 18.42 -38.72 9.71
C GLY A 155 19.93 -38.66 9.87
N ASN A 156 20.36 -38.28 11.07
CA ASN A 156 21.73 -38.50 11.49
C ASN A 156 21.92 -40.02 11.56
N ASP A 157 22.11 -40.67 10.41
CA ASP A 157 22.72 -41.98 10.33
C ASP A 157 24.23 -41.75 10.46
N PRO A 158 24.87 -42.20 11.55
CA PRO A 158 26.32 -42.12 11.70
C PRO A 158 26.95 -43.26 10.91
N THR A 159 26.71 -43.37 9.60
CA THR A 159 27.51 -44.20 8.69
C THR A 159 27.20 -43.82 7.24
N SER A 160 27.82 -42.75 6.76
CA SER A 160 28.01 -42.55 5.33
C SER A 160 29.35 -41.86 5.14
N THR A 161 30.36 -42.67 4.87
CA THR A 161 31.64 -42.25 4.32
C THR A 161 31.38 -41.37 3.10
N VAL A 162 31.71 -40.09 3.22
CA VAL A 162 31.71 -39.14 2.11
C VAL A 162 32.81 -39.59 1.14
N ALA A 163 32.45 -40.35 0.11
CA ALA A 163 33.29 -40.53 -1.06
C ALA A 163 33.23 -39.22 -1.86
N LEU A 164 34.33 -38.47 -1.87
CA LEU A 164 34.53 -37.34 -2.78
C LEU A 164 34.37 -37.82 -4.23
N PRO A 165 33.70 -37.07 -5.11
CA PRO A 165 33.67 -37.38 -6.53
C PRO A 165 35.10 -37.32 -7.12
N PRO A 166 35.44 -38.20 -8.08
CA PRO A 166 36.78 -38.22 -8.66
C PRO A 166 37.06 -36.91 -9.42
N ALA A 167 38.27 -36.40 -9.28
CA ALA A 167 38.71 -35.17 -9.93
C ALA A 167 38.75 -35.33 -11.47
N PRO A 168 38.41 -34.29 -12.24
CA PRO A 168 38.48 -34.33 -13.70
C PRO A 168 39.94 -34.39 -14.18
N PRO A 169 40.23 -35.12 -15.28
CA PRO A 169 41.60 -35.27 -15.78
C PRO A 169 42.09 -34.00 -16.51
N ASN A 170 43.22 -33.47 -16.01
CA ASN A 170 44.27 -32.69 -16.67
C ASN A 170 43.86 -31.58 -17.67
N ALA A 171 43.99 -30.33 -17.24
CA ALA A 171 44.18 -29.18 -18.13
C ALA A 171 45.64 -29.15 -18.68
N PRO A 172 45.86 -28.84 -19.96
CA PRO A 172 47.20 -28.75 -20.55
C PRO A 172 47.96 -27.45 -20.17
N PRO A 173 49.30 -27.44 -20.29
CA PRO A 173 50.17 -26.52 -19.56
C PRO A 173 50.23 -25.10 -20.14
N THR A 174 50.48 -24.18 -19.20
CA THR A 174 50.79 -22.76 -19.35
C THR A 174 51.86 -22.49 -20.42
N GLY A 175 51.52 -21.73 -21.46
CA GLY A 175 52.50 -21.14 -22.39
C GLY A 175 53.07 -19.83 -21.83
N PRO A 176 54.36 -19.52 -22.04
CA PRO A 176 54.98 -18.35 -21.41
C PRO A 176 54.93 -17.07 -22.26
N ALA A 177 54.89 -15.97 -21.49
CA ALA A 177 55.55 -14.67 -21.67
C ALA A 177 55.02 -13.61 -22.66
N LEU A 178 54.75 -12.45 -22.04
CA LEU A 178 54.63 -11.10 -22.58
C LEU A 178 55.83 -10.72 -23.46
N GLY A 179 55.55 -10.24 -24.67
CA GLY A 179 56.49 -9.53 -25.53
C GLY A 179 56.18 -8.03 -25.56
N ARG A 180 57.21 -7.23 -25.34
CA ARG A 180 57.28 -5.79 -25.63
C ARG A 180 57.87 -5.62 -27.02
#